data_AF-A0A8C0Q7R4-F1
#
_entry.id   AF-A0A8C0Q7R4-F1
#
_cell.length_a   1.000
_cell.length_b   1.000
_cell.length_c   1.000
_cell.angle_alpha   90.00
_cell.angle_beta   90.00
_cell.angle_gamma   90.00
#
_symmetry.space_group_name_H-M   'P 1'
#
loop_
_entity.id
_entity.type
_entity.pdbx_description
1 polymer ?
#
loop_
_entity_poly.entity_id
_entity_poly.type
_entity_poly.pdbx_seq_one_letter_code
_entity_poly.pdbx_strand_id
1 'polypeptide(L)'
;MAGYTPDEKLRLQQLQQLRRRWLKDQELSPREPVLPPQRVWPMEKFWNKFLRDQTPWKNVAKPYAIVERKPRIFPGDIILETGEVIPPMKEFPDQHH
;
A
#
# COMPACT_ATOMS: atom_id res chain seq x y z
N MET A 1 -50.13 4.79 -42.64
CA MET A 1 -49.12 5.59 -41.91
C MET A 1 -48.12 6.09 -42.93
N ALA A 2 -48.19 7.38 -43.29
CA ALA A 2 -47.28 7.95 -44.28
C ALA A 2 -45.87 7.94 -43.70
N GLY A 3 -44.96 7.23 -44.35
CA GLY A 3 -43.54 7.24 -44.01
C GLY A 3 -42.86 8.53 -44.48
N TYR A 4 -41.61 8.72 -44.05
CA TYR A 4 -40.80 9.90 -44.38
C TYR A 4 -40.75 10.21 -45.88
N THR A 5 -40.89 11.50 -46.22
CA THR A 5 -40.70 12.01 -47.58
C THR A 5 -39.22 11.92 -48.00
N PRO A 6 -38.89 11.95 -49.30
CA PRO A 6 -37.51 11.86 -49.78
C PRO A 6 -36.59 12.93 -49.19
N ASP A 7 -37.09 14.16 -49.05
CA ASP A 7 -36.35 15.29 -48.46
C ASP A 7 -36.13 15.11 -46.95
N GLU A 8 -37.12 14.58 -46.24
CA GLU A 8 -36.97 14.25 -44.81
C GLU A 8 -35.91 13.18 -44.60
N LYS A 9 -35.87 12.17 -45.47
CA LYS A 9 -34.83 11.13 -45.42
C LYS A 9 -33.45 11.71 -45.68
N LEU A 10 -33.31 12.59 -46.67
CA LEU A 10 -32.04 13.27 -46.97
C LEU A 10 -31.59 14.14 -45.79
N ARG A 11 -32.51 14.89 -45.18
CA ARG A 11 -32.24 15.73 -44.00
C ARG A 11 -31.82 14.89 -42.80
N LEU A 12 -32.49 13.77 -42.54
CA LEU A 12 -32.16 12.86 -41.45
C LEU A 12 -30.78 12.22 -41.66
N GLN A 13 -30.44 11.86 -42.90
CA GLN A 13 -29.13 11.34 -43.25
C GLN A 13 -28.02 12.38 -43.00
N GLN A 14 -28.25 13.63 -43.39
CA GLN A 14 -27.31 14.73 -43.13
C GLN A 14 -27.11 14.96 -41.63
N LEU A 15 -28.19 14.98 -40.85
CA LEU A 15 -28.13 15.13 -39.40
C LEU A 15 -27.42 13.95 -38.73
N GLN A 16 -27.67 12.71 -39.19
CA GLN A 16 -26.96 11.54 -38.68
C GLN A 16 -25.46 11.60 -38.95
N GLN A 17 -25.04 12.05 -40.14
CA GLN A 17 -23.62 12.20 -40.45
C GLN A 17 -22.93 13.24 -39.56
N LEU A 18 -23.56 14.39 -39.36
CA LEU A 18 -23.06 15.43 -38.45
C LEU A 18 -23.00 14.92 -37.02
N ARG A 19 -24.03 14.21 -36.56
CA ARG A 19 -24.08 13.64 -35.21
C ARG A 19 -22.99 12.62 -34.96
N ARG A 20 -22.70 11.75 -35.94
CA ARG A 20 -21.62 10.76 -35.83
C ARG A 20 -20.24 11.40 -35.75
N ARG A 21 -19.98 12.44 -36.54
CA ARG A 21 -18.73 13.22 -36.44
C ARG A 21 -18.60 13.92 -35.10
N TRP A 22 -19.65 14.61 -34.66
CA TRP A 22 -19.66 15.28 -33.37
C TRP A 22 -19.39 14.32 -32.20
N LEU A 23 -20.04 13.15 -32.18
CA LEU A 23 -19.83 12.15 -31.13
C LEU A 23 -18.40 11.59 -31.13
N LYS A 24 -17.80 11.43 -32.32
CA LYS A 24 -16.40 11.03 -32.46
C LYS A 24 -15.45 12.11 -31.93
N ASP A 25 -15.74 13.38 -32.16
CA ASP A 25 -14.94 14.49 -31.65
C ASP A 25 -15.08 14.67 -30.13
N GLN A 26 -16.11 14.09 -29.51
CA GLN A 26 -16.28 14.03 -28.05
C GLN A 26 -15.52 12.87 -27.40
N GLU A 27 -14.95 11.93 -28.17
CA GLU A 27 -14.03 10.94 -27.62
C GLU A 27 -12.73 11.65 -27.21
N LEU A 28 -12.67 12.08 -25.94
CA LEU A 28 -11.50 12.71 -25.37
C LEU A 28 -10.28 11.82 -25.61
N SER A 29 -9.24 12.38 -26.22
CA SER A 29 -7.91 11.76 -26.22
C SER A 29 -7.49 11.53 -24.76
N PRO A 30 -6.75 10.44 -24.45
CA PRO A 30 -6.23 10.17 -23.09
C PRO A 30 -5.38 11.30 -22.49
N ARG A 31 -5.06 12.31 -23.30
CA ARG A 31 -4.38 13.54 -22.90
C ARG A 31 -5.36 14.43 -22.15
N GLU A 32 -5.53 14.13 -20.88
CA GLU A 32 -6.01 15.11 -19.91
C GLU A 32 -5.08 16.34 -19.95
N PRO A 33 -5.62 17.57 -19.84
CA PRO A 33 -4.81 18.72 -19.48
C PRO A 33 -4.39 18.55 -18.01
N VAL A 34 -3.32 17.78 -17.80
CA VAL A 34 -2.78 17.57 -16.45
C VAL A 34 -2.13 18.87 -16.01
N LEU A 35 -2.61 19.42 -14.89
CA LEU A 35 -1.93 20.53 -14.22
C LEU A 35 -0.47 20.13 -13.98
N PRO A 36 0.50 21.06 -14.08
CA PRO A 36 1.89 20.72 -13.84
C PRO A 36 2.00 20.03 -12.47
N PRO A 37 2.74 18.90 -12.39
CA PRO A 37 2.85 18.16 -11.14
C PRO A 37 3.38 19.07 -10.04
N GLN A 38 2.84 18.93 -8.84
CA GLN A 38 3.23 19.77 -7.72
C GLN A 38 4.73 19.62 -7.44
N ARG A 39 5.41 20.74 -7.18
CA ARG A 39 6.85 20.75 -6.90
C ARG A 39 7.11 20.07 -5.55
N VAL A 40 7.48 18.80 -5.59
CA VAL A 40 8.03 18.08 -4.45
C VAL A 40 9.49 18.49 -4.20
N TRP A 41 9.89 18.59 -2.93
CA TRP A 41 11.24 18.98 -2.55
C TRP A 41 12.29 17.97 -3.05
N PRO A 42 13.53 18.38 -3.37
CA PRO A 42 14.56 17.46 -3.86
C PRO A 42 14.79 16.23 -2.97
N MET A 43 14.74 16.40 -1.64
CA MET A 43 14.87 15.31 -0.67
C MET A 43 13.71 14.31 -0.76
N GLU A 44 12.50 14.81 -1.00
CA GLU A 44 11.29 14.00 -1.17
C GLU A 44 11.32 13.23 -2.50
N LYS A 45 11.77 13.87 -3.58
CA LYS A 45 12.04 13.20 -4.86
C LYS A 45 13.07 12.08 -4.69
N PHE A 46 14.11 12.32 -3.89
CA PHE A 46 15.14 11.33 -3.58
C PHE A 46 14.55 10.12 -2.85
N TRP A 47 13.84 10.32 -1.73
CA TRP A 47 13.24 9.20 -0.98
C TRP A 47 12.19 8.45 -1.80
N ASN A 48 11.35 9.15 -2.56
CA ASN A 48 10.39 8.53 -3.46
C ASN A 48 11.08 7.66 -4.50
N LYS A 49 12.18 8.12 -5.10
CA LYS A 49 12.96 7.32 -6.06
C LYS A 49 13.71 6.17 -5.37
N PHE A 50 14.25 6.41 -4.18
CA PHE A 50 15.01 5.42 -3.43
C PHE A 50 14.13 4.27 -2.94
N LEU A 51 12.91 4.54 -2.48
CA LEU A 51 12.00 3.52 -1.96
C LEU A 51 11.13 2.85 -3.04
N ARG A 52 11.05 3.44 -4.25
CA ARG A 52 10.28 2.88 -5.38
C ARG A 52 10.75 1.47 -5.76
N ASP A 53 12.05 1.24 -5.68
CA ASP A 53 12.64 -0.07 -5.92
C ASP A 53 12.80 -0.79 -4.57
N GLN A 54 11.92 -1.76 -4.31
CA GLN A 54 12.03 -2.71 -3.20
C GLN A 54 13.21 -3.66 -3.44
N THR A 55 14.42 -3.13 -3.45
CA THR A 55 15.63 -3.91 -3.60
C THR A 55 15.73 -4.87 -2.41
N PRO A 56 16.06 -6.16 -2.63
CA PRO A 56 16.01 -7.19 -1.59
C PRO A 56 16.72 -6.77 -0.29
N TRP A 57 17.90 -6.15 -0.39
CA TRP A 57 18.72 -5.67 0.74
C TRP A 57 18.08 -4.57 1.61
N LYS A 58 17.06 -3.84 1.10
CA LYS A 58 16.31 -2.84 1.88
C LYS A 58 15.26 -3.47 2.79
N ASN A 59 14.75 -4.64 2.42
CA ASN A 59 13.70 -5.36 3.14
C ASN A 59 14.22 -6.65 3.84
N VAL A 60 15.53 -6.85 3.91
CA VAL A 60 16.08 -8.04 4.57
C VAL A 60 15.86 -7.92 6.07
N ALA A 61 15.15 -8.90 6.63
CA ALA A 61 15.18 -9.16 8.06
C ALA A 61 16.63 -9.47 8.45
N LYS A 62 17.34 -8.47 8.99
CA LYS A 62 18.72 -8.66 9.41
C LYS A 62 18.69 -9.55 10.67
N PRO A 63 19.42 -10.68 10.70
CA PRO A 63 19.57 -11.43 11.94
C PRO A 63 20.16 -10.48 12.99
N TYR A 64 19.61 -10.51 14.21
CA TYR A 64 20.00 -9.60 15.29
C TYR A 64 19.66 -8.11 15.07
N ALA A 65 18.74 -7.76 14.14
CA ALA A 65 18.24 -6.39 14.02
C ALA A 65 17.63 -5.88 15.33
N ILE A 66 16.96 -6.79 16.05
CA ILE A 66 16.39 -6.58 17.37
C ILE A 66 16.92 -7.72 18.23
N VAL A 67 17.66 -7.39 19.28
CA VAL A 67 18.14 -8.37 20.27
C VAL A 67 17.56 -7.98 21.62
N GLU A 68 16.67 -8.81 22.11
CA GLU A 68 16.10 -8.65 23.45
C GLU A 68 17.03 -9.28 24.49
N ARG A 69 17.05 -8.71 25.70
CA ARG A 69 17.76 -9.33 26.82
C ARG A 69 16.95 -10.53 27.30
N LYS A 70 17.64 -11.62 27.62
CA LYS A 70 17.00 -12.77 28.26
C LYS A 70 16.23 -12.32 29.52
N PRO A 71 15.00 -12.80 29.73
CA PRO A 71 14.21 -12.44 30.90
C PRO A 71 14.91 -12.91 32.18
N ARG A 72 14.65 -12.21 33.29
CA ARG A 72 15.09 -12.65 34.62
C ARG A 72 14.24 -13.83 35.03
N ILE A 73 14.88 -14.84 35.60
CA ILE A 73 14.28 -16.09 36.05
C ILE A 73 14.48 -16.19 37.56
N PHE A 74 13.42 -16.53 38.28
CA PHE A 74 13.42 -16.69 39.73
C PHE A 74 13.12 -18.14 40.16
N PRO A 75 13.53 -18.52 41.37
CA PRO A 75 13.14 -19.79 41.97
C PRO A 75 11.62 -19.99 41.96
N GLY A 76 11.17 -21.12 41.40
CA GLY A 76 9.75 -21.44 41.22
C GLY A 76 9.15 -21.05 39.87
N ASP A 77 9.85 -20.28 39.02
CA ASP A 77 9.39 -20.00 37.65
C ASP A 77 9.41 -21.27 36.79
N ILE A 78 8.56 -21.31 35.76
CA ILE A 78 8.46 -22.43 34.82
C ILE A 78 8.93 -21.96 33.44
N ILE A 79 9.91 -22.67 32.88
CA ILE A 79 10.38 -22.42 31.51
C ILE A 79 9.33 -23.02 30.55
N LEU A 80 8.65 -22.19 29.77
CA LEU A 80 7.56 -22.64 28.89
C LEU A 80 8.04 -23.59 27.79
N GLU A 81 9.27 -23.40 27.32
CA GLU A 81 9.85 -24.21 26.25
C GLU A 81 10.25 -25.62 26.70
N THR A 82 10.65 -25.79 27.96
CA THR A 82 11.15 -27.08 28.51
C THR A 82 10.23 -27.71 29.53
N GLY A 83 9.32 -26.95 30.14
CA GLY A 83 8.47 -27.37 31.25
C GLY A 83 9.21 -27.52 32.59
N GLU A 84 10.48 -27.13 32.67
CA GLU A 84 11.29 -27.24 33.88
C GLU A 84 10.95 -26.13 34.88
N VAL A 85 10.79 -26.51 36.15
CA VAL A 85 10.57 -25.58 37.27
C VAL A 85 11.92 -25.23 37.88
N ILE A 86 12.23 -23.94 38.04
CA ILE A 86 13.49 -23.53 38.65
C ILE A 86 13.50 -23.91 40.14
N PRO A 87 14.54 -24.61 40.63
CA PRO A 87 14.63 -25.03 42.02
C PRO A 87 14.51 -23.86 43.01
N PRO A 88 13.86 -24.06 44.17
CA PRO A 88 13.80 -23.06 45.23
C PRO A 88 15.19 -22.75 45.79
N MET A 89 15.37 -21.53 46.31
CA MET A 89 16.60 -21.20 47.04
C MET A 89 16.72 -22.05 48.31
N LYS A 90 17.95 -22.37 48.68
CA LYS A 90 18.26 -23.06 49.95
C LYS A 90 17.75 -22.20 51.11
N GLU A 91 17.05 -22.82 52.06
CA GLU A 91 16.55 -22.15 53.26
C GLU A 91 17.72 -21.53 54.03
N PHE A 92 17.63 -20.22 54.29
CA PHE A 92 18.53 -19.52 55.19
C PHE A 92 17.91 -19.52 56.59
N PRO A 93 18.68 -19.80 57.66
CA PRO A 93 18.16 -19.72 59.02
C PRO A 93 17.71 -18.28 59.28
N ASP A 94 16.41 -18.11 59.54
CA ASP A 94 15.80 -16.81 59.84
C ASP A 94 16.32 -16.33 61.21
N GLN A 95 16.96 -15.17 61.25
CA GLN A 95 17.52 -14.58 62.47
C GLN A 95 16.70 -13.37 62.96
N HIS A 96 15.46 -13.21 62.49
CA HIS A 96 14.56 -12.15 62.98
C HIS A 96 13.88 -12.57 64.29
N HIS A 97 14.51 -12.19 65.41
CA HIS A 97 13.88 -12.09 66.73
C HIS A 97 13.21 -10.73 66.93
#